data_AF-A0A328BJU2-F1
#
_entry.id   AF-A0A328BJU2-F1
#
_cell.length_a   1.000
_cell.length_b   1.000
_cell.length_c   1.000
_cell.angle_alpha   90.00
_cell.angle_beta   90.00
_cell.angle_gamma   90.00
#
_symmetry.space_group_name_H-M   'P 1'
#
loop_
_entity.id
_entity.type
_entity.pdbx_description
1 polymer ?
#
loop_
_entity_poly.entity_id
_entity_poly.type
_entity_poly.pdbx_seq_one_letter_code
_entity_poly.pdbx_strand_id
1 'polypeptide(L)' 'MQTFRAYIQDASGTITWAAWIEAAHRDDAQGIAQAMCQGQTPTLDLWSATERRLSGAYHLDPV' A
#
# COMPACT_ATOMS: atom_id res chain seq x y z
N MET A 1 7.27 -1.99 14.18
CA MET A 1 7.14 -2.37 12.75
C MET A 1 5.84 -1.76 12.26
N GLN A 2 5.87 -1.07 11.12
CA GLN A 2 4.72 -0.47 10.46
C GLN A 2 4.44 -1.24 9.17
N THR A 3 3.17 -1.30 8.75
CA THR A 3 2.80 -1.89 7.46
C THR A 3 2.64 -0.78 6.44
N PHE A 4 3.22 -0.95 5.27
CA PHE A 4 3.09 -0.07 4.12
C PHE A 4 2.39 -0.81 2.99
N ARG A 5 1.50 -0.12 2.30
CA ARG A 5 0.96 -0.56 1.02
C ARG A 5 1.82 0.03 -0.08
N ALA A 6 2.48 -0.83 -0.85
CA ALA A 6 3.14 -0.43 -2.08
C ALA A 6 2.25 -0.79 -3.26
N TYR A 7 2.10 0.10 -4.24
CA TYR A 7 1.35 -0.18 -5.45
C TYR A 7 1.83 0.62 -6.66
N ILE A 8 1.54 0.09 -7.85
CA ILE A 8 1.73 0.77 -9.14
C ILE A 8 0.38 0.85 -9.81
N GLN A 9 0.08 2.02 -10.37
CA GLN A 9 -1.10 2.26 -11.19
C GLN A 9 -0.68 2.57 -12.63
N ASP A 10 -1.49 2.13 -13.59
CA ASP A 10 -1.38 2.63 -14.95
C ASP A 10 -2.03 4.03 -15.09
N ALA A 11 -1.95 4.62 -16.28
CA ALA A 11 -2.50 5.95 -16.56
C ALA A 11 -4.03 6.07 -16.36
N SER A 12 -4.77 4.95 -16.41
CA SER A 12 -6.20 4.89 -16.11
C SER A 12 -6.51 4.86 -14.61
N GLY A 13 -5.49 4.75 -13.74
CA GLY A 13 -5.64 4.63 -12.30
C GLY A 13 -5.86 3.18 -11.83
N THR A 14 -5.79 2.19 -12.71
CA THR A 14 -5.93 0.78 -12.32
C THR A 14 -4.64 0.28 -11.67
N ILE A 15 -4.77 -0.35 -10.50
CA ILE A 15 -3.63 -0.94 -9.80
C ILE A 15 -3.18 -2.19 -10.57
N THR A 16 -1.98 -2.13 -11.15
CA THR A 16 -1.38 -3.24 -11.93
C THR A 16 -0.46 -4.12 -11.08
N TRP A 17 0.01 -3.59 -9.96
CA TRP A 17 0.81 -4.32 -8.98
C TRP A 17 0.57 -3.74 -7.58
N ALA A 18 0.53 -4.62 -6.56
CA ALA A 18 0.49 -4.21 -5.17
C ALA A 18 1.18 -5.23 -4.26
N ALA A 19 1.78 -4.74 -3.18
CA ALA A 19 2.37 -5.56 -2.13
C ALA A 19 2.19 -4.91 -0.76
N TRP A 20 2.18 -5.75 0.27
CA TRP A 20 2.24 -5.34 1.67
C TRP A 20 3.67 -5.49 2.17
N ILE A 21 4.24 -4.43 2.73
CA ILE A 21 5.63 -4.39 3.18
C ILE A 21 5.64 -3.98 4.65
N GLU A 22 6.23 -4.81 5.48
CA GLU A 22 6.46 -4.50 6.90
C GLU A 22 7.86 -3.92 7.07
N ALA A 23 7.96 -2.70 7.58
CA ALA A 23 9.24 -2.03 7.78
C ALA A 23 9.18 -1.10 9.00
N ALA A 24 10.35 -0.75 9.55
CA ALA A 24 10.44 0.24 10.63
C ALA A 24 10.18 1.65 10.10
N HIS A 25 10.75 1.98 8.93
CA HIS A 25 10.69 3.29 8.30
C HIS A 25 10.18 3.22 6.86
N ARG A 26 9.72 4.37 6.35
CA ARG A 26 9.22 4.48 4.98
C ARG A 26 10.31 4.24 3.94
N ASP A 27 11.53 4.72 4.19
CA ASP A 27 12.67 4.56 3.28
C ASP A 27 13.05 3.07 3.09
N ASP A 28 12.99 2.28 4.16
CA ASP A 28 13.20 0.83 4.09
C ASP A 28 12.12 0.17 3.22
N ALA A 29 10.85 0.51 3.45
CA ALA A 29 9.75 -0.02 2.66
C ALA A 29 9.84 0.40 1.18
N GLN A 30 10.30 1.62 0.91
CA GLN A 30 10.52 2.13 -0.44
C GLN A 30 11.60 1.33 -1.17
N GLY A 31 12.72 1.06 -0.50
CA GLY A 31 13.80 0.24 -1.07
C GLY A 31 13.34 -1.18 -1.41
N ILE A 32 12.56 -1.82 -0.53
CA ILE A 32 11.98 -3.15 -0.77
C ILE A 32 11.03 -3.12 -1.97
N ALA A 33 10.14 -2.13 -2.03
CA ALA A 33 9.18 -2.00 -3.13
C ALA A 33 9.89 -1.76 -4.47
N GLN A 34 10.90 -0.89 -4.50
CA GLN A 34 11.68 -0.60 -5.70
C GLN A 34 12.43 -1.84 -6.20
N ALA A 35 12.98 -2.67 -5.30
CA ALA A 35 13.66 -3.90 -5.67
C ALA A 35 12.70 -4.92 -6.34
N MET A 36 11.42 -4.91 -5.95
CA MET A 36 10.39 -5.79 -6.53
C MET A 36 9.88 -5.34 -7.91
N CYS A 37 9.85 -4.04 -8.17
CA CYS A 37 9.21 -3.47 -9.36
C CYS A 37 10.17 -3.10 -10.50
N GLN A 38 11.37 -3.68 -10.54
CA GLN A 38 12.47 -3.41 -11.48
C GLN A 38 12.13 -2.48 -12.67
N GLY A 39 12.36 -1.17 -12.49
CA GLY A 39 12.14 -0.15 -13.52
C GLY A 39 10.88 0.71 -13.34
N GLN A 40 10.02 0.40 -12.38
CA GLN A 40 8.88 1.24 -12.00
C GLN A 40 9.04 1.76 -10.56
N THR A 41 8.59 2.99 -10.31
CA THR A 41 8.59 3.58 -8.96
C THR A 41 7.22 3.35 -8.31
N PRO A 42 7.10 2.39 -7.38
CA PRO A 42 5.85 2.17 -6.67
C PRO A 42 5.55 3.34 -5.73
N THR A 43 4.26 3.63 -5.58
CA THR A 43 3.74 4.54 -4.57
C THR A 43 3.64 3.79 -3.24
N LEU A 44 4.05 4.45 -2.15
CA LEU A 44 3.95 3.92 -0.80
C LEU A 44 3.01 4.76 0.06
N ASP A 45 1.98 4.09 0.57
CA ASP A 45 1.08 4.58 1.60
C ASP A 45 1.32 3.85 2.92
N LEU A 46 1.43 4.60 4.01
CA LEU A 46 1.50 4.02 5.35
C LEU A 46 0.14 3.42 5.66
N TRP A 47 0.07 2.10 5.81
CA TRP A 47 -1.16 1.43 6.16
C TRP A 47 -1.43 1.61 7.65
N SER A 48 -2.18 2.65 7.99
CA SER A 48 -2.60 2.88 9.36
C SER A 48 -3.71 1.90 9.75
N ALA A 49 -3.78 1.50 11.01
CA ALA A 49 -4.91 0.70 11.53
C ALA A 49 -6.28 1.38 11.31
N THR A 50 -6.29 2.69 11.08
CA THR A 50 -7.46 3.48 10.69
C THR A 50 -7.95 3.13 9.27
N GLU A 51 -7.05 2.93 8.31
CA GLU A 51 -7.42 2.51 6.94
C GLU A 51 -7.86 1.05 6.86
N ARG A 52 -7.37 0.20 7.78
CA ARG A 52 -7.89 -1.17 7.96
C ARG A 52 -9.39 -1.18 8.28
N ARG A 53 -9.92 -0.18 9.01
CA ARG A 53 -11.37 -0.06 9.26
C ARG A 53 -12.16 0.39 8.03
N LEU A 54 -11.55 1.16 7.14
CA LEU A 54 -12.22 1.70 5.95
C LEU A 54 -12.16 0.73 4.75
N SER A 55 -11.11 -0.09 4.66
CA SER A 55 -10.93 -1.07 3.58
C SER A 55 -11.33 -2.51 3.96
N GLY A 56 -11.57 -2.77 5.25
CA GLY A 56 -12.25 -3.99 5.69
C GLY A 56 -13.75 -3.82 5.47
N ALA A 57 -14.35 -4.72 4.70
CA ALA A 57 -15.77 -4.75 4.37
C ALA A 57 -16.72 -4.26 5.50
N TYR A 58 -17.78 -3.56 5.10
CA TYR A 58 -18.95 -3.18 5.91
C TYR A 58 -18.83 -1.92 6.79
N HIS A 59 -18.96 -0.74 6.19
CA HIS A 59 -19.84 0.27 6.79
C HIS A 59 -21.29 -0.06 6.39
N LEU A 60 -21.84 -1.11 7.00
CA LEU A 60 -23.30 -1.19 7.12
C LEU A 60 -23.62 -0.31 8.33
N ASP A 61 -24.05 0.92 8.07
CA ASP A 61 -24.76 1.70 9.08
C ASP A 61 -25.93 0.86 9.61
N PRO A 62 -26.09 0.70 10.93
CA PRO A 62 -27.36 0.26 11.48
C PRO A 62 -28.41 1.37 11.30
N VAL A 63 -29.50 1.03 10.60
CA VAL A 63 -30.79 1.74 10.64
C VAL A 63 -31.46 1.54 11.99
#